data_AF-A0A533S843-F1
#
_entry.id   AF-A0A533S843-F1
#
_cell.length_a   1.000
_cell.length_b   1.000
_cell.length_c   1.000
_cell.angle_alpha   90.00
_cell.angle_beta   90.00
_cell.angle_gamma   90.00
#
_symmetry.space_group_name_H-M   'P 1'
#
loop_
_entity.id
_entity.type
_entity.pdbx_description
1 polymer ?
#
loop_
_entity_poly.entity_id
_entity_poly.type
_entity_poly.pdbx_seq_one_letter_code
_entity_poly.pdbx_strand_id
1 'polypeptide(L)' 'PYEAALQGTPLADPKRPLEILRTVHSFDPCLACAVHLLDPEGDEAVTVTVS' A
#
# COMPACT_ATOMS: atom_id res chain seq x y z
N PRO A 1 0.34 -6.55 -2.76
CA PRO A 1 -0.24 -5.82 -3.92
C PRO A 1 0.64 -4.66 -4.41
N TYR A 2 1.09 -3.77 -3.51
CA TYR A 2 1.82 -2.56 -3.90
C TYR A 2 3.13 -2.89 -4.62
N GLU A 3 3.95 -3.78 -4.06
CA GLU A 3 5.23 -4.16 -4.65
C GLU A 3 5.10 -4.68 -6.09
N ALA A 4 4.13 -5.56 -6.35
CA ALA A 4 3.86 -6.08 -7.69
C ALA A 4 3.35 -4.98 -8.64
N ALA A 5 2.51 -4.06 -8.16
CA ALA A 5 2.00 -2.95 -8.97
C ALA A 5 3.09 -1.95 -9.39
N LEU A 6 4.19 -1.86 -8.63
CA LEU A 6 5.32 -1.00 -8.95
C LEU A 6 6.31 -1.64 -9.94
N GLN A 7 6.25 -2.96 -10.13
CA GLN A 7 7.20 -3.69 -10.95
C GLN A 7 7.16 -3.20 -12.41
N GLY A 8 8.32 -2.78 -12.93
CA GLY A 8 8.44 -2.30 -14.31
C GLY A 8 7.84 -0.91 -14.55
N THR A 9 7.44 -0.17 -13.50
CA THR A 9 6.95 1.20 -13.65
C THR A 9 8.07 2.09 -14.22
N PRO A 10 7.88 2.73 -15.39
CA PRO A 10 8.89 3.62 -15.96
C PRO A 10 9.02 4.88 -15.10
N LEU A 11 10.25 5.36 -14.94
CA LEU A 11 10.56 6.59 -14.20
C LEU A 11 11.19 7.61 -15.14
N ALA A 12 10.57 8.78 -15.25
CA ALA A 12 11.17 9.90 -15.98
C ALA A 12 12.35 10.53 -15.21
N ASP A 13 12.23 10.71 -13.89
CA ASP A 13 13.28 11.21 -13.00
C ASP A 13 13.26 10.43 -11.67
N PRO A 14 14.26 9.56 -11.41
CA PRO A 14 14.32 8.79 -10.17
C PRO A 14 14.43 9.62 -8.89
N LYS A 15 14.93 10.87 -8.97
CA LYS A 15 14.99 11.77 -7.79
C LYS A 15 13.62 12.38 -7.47
N ARG A 16 12.65 12.24 -8.38
CA ARG A 16 11.29 12.79 -8.27
C ARG A 16 10.27 11.75 -8.77
N PRO A 17 10.05 10.64 -8.03
CA PRO A 17 9.32 9.46 -8.51
C PRO A 17 7.79 9.64 -8.50
N LEU A 18 7.29 10.52 -9.36
CA LEU A 18 5.86 10.86 -9.44
C LEU A 18 5.00 9.65 -9.82
N GLU A 19 5.51 8.78 -10.68
CA GLU A 19 4.84 7.58 -11.17
C GLU A 19 4.61 6.57 -10.04
N ILE A 20 5.57 6.43 -9.13
CA ILE A 20 5.42 5.59 -7.93
C ILE A 20 4.31 6.13 -7.04
N LEU A 21 4.32 7.44 -6.77
CA LEU A 21 3.28 8.07 -5.94
C LEU A 21 1.89 7.92 -6.55
N ARG A 22 1.75 8.05 -7.88
CA ARG A 22 0.48 7.83 -8.58
C ARG A 22 -0.03 6.41 -8.37
N THR A 23 0.82 5.40 -8.55
CA THR A 23 0.44 3.99 -8.37
C THR A 23 0.11 3.67 -6.91
N VAL A 24 0.88 4.18 -5.95
CA VAL A 24 0.62 3.93 -4.53
C VAL A 24 -0.69 4.61 -4.09
N HIS A 25 -0.92 5.87 -4.50
CA HIS A 25 -2.15 6.60 -4.15
C HIS A 25 -3.42 6.04 -4.78
N SER A 26 -3.34 5.31 -5.90
CA SER A 26 -4.54 4.70 -6.49
C SER A 26 -5.16 3.60 -5.62
N PHE A 27 -4.44 3.13 -4.60
CA PHE A 27 -4.95 2.18 -3.61
C PHE A 27 -5.54 2.83 -2.36
N ASP A 28 -5.57 4.17 -2.29
CA ASP A 28 -5.97 4.93 -1.10
C ASP A 28 -5.27 4.42 0.19
N PRO A 29 -3.93 4.48 0.24
CA PRO A 29 -3.16 3.81 1.28
C PRO A 29 -3.36 4.49 2.64
N CYS A 30 -3.91 3.77 3.62
CA CYS A 30 -3.94 4.19 5.00
C CYS A 30 -3.02 3.31 5.86
N LEU A 31 -1.81 3.80 6.15
CA LEU A 31 -0.84 3.06 6.96
C LEU A 31 -1.32 2.86 8.40
N ALA A 32 -2.08 3.81 8.96
CA ALA A 32 -2.69 3.63 10.27
C ALA A 32 -3.65 2.42 10.24
N CYS A 33 -4.60 2.36 9.31
CA CYS A 33 -5.46 1.18 9.20
C CYS A 33 -4.65 -0.11 9.01
N ALA A 34 -3.64 -0.11 8.13
CA ALA A 34 -2.85 -1.30 7.87
C ALA A 34 -2.14 -1.87 9.11
N VAL A 35 -1.60 -1.02 10.00
CA VAL A 35 -0.87 -1.50 11.19
C VAL A 35 -1.76 -1.74 12.41
N HIS A 36 -2.96 -1.15 12.47
CA HIS A 36 -3.88 -1.31 13.61
C HIS A 36 -4.94 -2.42 13.38
N LEU A 37 -4.90 -3.11 12.24
CA LEU A 37 -5.70 -4.33 12.01
C LEU A 37 -5.05 -5.57 12.65
N LEU A 38 -3.82 -5.44 13.13
CA LEU A 38 -3.06 -6.49 13.80
C LEU A 38 -2.98 -6.18 15.30
N ASP A 39 -3.04 -7.21 16.13
CA ASP A 39 -2.76 -7.10 17.55
C ASP A 39 -1.22 -7.07 17.82
N PRO A 40 -0.78 -6.88 19.08
CA PRO A 40 0.65 -6.84 19.41
C PRO A 40 1.42 -8.12 19.07
N GLU A 41 0.73 -9.27 19.07
CA GLU A 41 1.27 -10.58 18.69
C GLU A 41 1.35 -10.78 17.17
N GLY A 42 0.66 -9.93 16.39
CA GLY A 42 0.64 -9.93 14.94
C GLY A 42 -0.53 -10.72 14.35
N ASP A 43 -1.49 -11.14 15.17
CA ASP A 43 -2.71 -11.82 14.73
C ASP A 43 -3.78 -10.80 14.26
N GLU A 44 -4.74 -11.25 13.44
CA GLU A 44 -5.83 -10.38 12.99
C GLU A 44 -6.73 -9.99 14.16
N ALA A 45 -6.72 -8.70 14.52
CA ALA A 45 -7.60 -8.17 15.55
C ALA A 45 -9.04 -8.01 15.05
N VAL A 46 -9.22 -7.71 13.76
CA VAL A 46 -10.53 -7.47 13.13
C VAL A 46 -10.51 -7.95 11.67
N THR A 47 -11.43 -8.87 11.33
CA THR A 47 -11.67 -9.29 9.95
C THR A 47 -12.90 -8.57 9.38
N VAL A 48 -12.75 -7.92 8.22
CA VAL A 48 -13.84 -7.23 7.52
C VAL A 48 -14.18 -7.97 6.22
N THR A 49 -15.40 -8.48 6.12
CA THR A 49 -15.90 -9.15 4.92
C THR A 49 -16.69 -8.17 4.07
N VAL A 50 -16.33 -8.03 2.80
CA VAL A 50 -17.06 -7.23 1.82
C VAL A 50 -17.74 -8.16 0.83
N SER A 51 -19.05 -7.99 0.66
CA SER A 51 -19.95 -8.77 -0.21
C SER A 51 -19.93 -8.31 -1.66
#